data_AF-Q6XE45-F1
#
_entry.id   AF-Q6XE45-F1
#
_cell.length_a   1.000
_cell.length_b   1.000
_cell.length_c   1.000
_cell.angle_alpha   90.00
_cell.angle_beta   90.00
_cell.angle_gamma   90.00
#
_symmetry.space_group_name_H-M   'P 1'
#
loop_
_entity.id
_entity.type
_entity.pdbx_description
1 polymer ?
#
loop_
_entity_poly.entity_id
_entity_poly.type
_entity_poly.pdbx_seq_one_letter_code
_entity_poly.pdbx_strand_id
1 'polypeptide(L)'
;MGLSIPQSTHPPLAPGQAESPLRAGFLLGAALHRNPSRLRAVANGCPPCGAGGSECADTKYAGGPMPMEYLKVIAAEMLPFEVDDEAEVDMLRVLEAAGMVEVQFAAERGSPARVIAITGLGRASLLAEVARQVIRQRSPEVSSAWAALS
;
A
#
# COMPACT_ATOMS: atom_id res chain seq x y z
N MET A 1 -19.94 12.85 59.85
CA MET A 1 -20.18 14.22 59.37
C MET A 1 -18.83 14.86 59.06
N GLY A 2 -18.63 15.33 57.81
CA GLY A 2 -17.53 16.24 57.43
C GLY A 2 -16.18 15.64 57.03
N LEU A 3 -16.07 15.05 55.83
CA LEU A 3 -14.76 14.83 55.18
C LEU A 3 -14.36 16.12 54.44
N SER A 4 -13.32 16.80 54.93
CA SER A 4 -12.77 18.02 54.35
C SER A 4 -11.82 17.69 53.20
N ILE A 5 -12.14 18.17 52.01
CA ILE A 5 -11.30 18.13 50.81
C ILE A 5 -10.53 19.47 50.73
N PRO A 6 -9.20 19.51 50.75
CA PRO A 6 -8.49 20.72 50.37
C PRO A 6 -8.42 20.84 48.83
N GLN A 7 -9.03 21.91 48.31
CA GLN A 7 -8.86 22.37 46.93
C GLN A 7 -7.42 22.84 46.72
N SER A 8 -6.72 22.31 45.71
CA SER A 8 -5.44 22.86 45.27
C SER A 8 -5.64 23.64 43.97
N THR A 9 -5.26 24.90 44.09
CA THR A 9 -5.53 26.03 43.20
C THR A 9 -4.58 26.00 42.01
N HIS A 10 -5.11 25.97 40.79
CA HIS A 10 -4.36 26.29 39.57
C HIS A 10 -4.04 27.79 39.53
N PRO A 11 -2.78 28.21 39.26
CA PRO A 11 -2.50 29.58 38.85
C PRO A 11 -2.75 29.78 37.34
N PRO A 12 -3.42 30.87 36.91
CA PRO A 12 -3.51 31.27 35.51
C PRO A 12 -2.40 32.29 35.16
N LEU A 13 -1.64 32.02 34.10
CA LEU A 13 -0.76 32.96 33.41
C LEU A 13 -0.89 32.66 31.91
N ALA A 14 -0.97 33.57 30.94
CA ALA A 14 -1.45 34.93 30.76
C ALA A 14 -1.62 35.07 29.22
N PRO A 15 -2.51 35.92 28.67
CA PRO A 15 -2.73 36.06 27.24
C PRO A 15 -1.96 37.25 26.63
N GLY A 16 -1.61 37.14 25.34
CA GLY A 16 -1.07 38.22 24.50
C GLY A 16 0.47 38.20 24.41
N GLN A 17 1.12 38.45 23.29
CA GLN A 17 0.77 39.02 21.97
C GLN A 17 1.80 38.46 20.97
N ALA A 18 1.38 37.95 19.82
CA ALA A 18 1.28 38.66 18.54
C ALA A 18 2.62 38.83 17.79
N GLU A 19 2.49 38.71 16.47
CA GLU A 19 3.35 39.27 15.41
C GLU A 19 4.44 38.36 14.81
N SER A 20 4.09 37.79 13.66
CA SER A 20 5.00 37.40 12.58
C SER A 20 5.75 38.63 12.04
N PRO A 21 6.95 38.48 11.43
CA PRO A 21 6.95 38.24 9.98
C PRO A 21 8.14 37.40 9.45
N LEU A 22 7.88 36.74 8.31
CA LEU A 22 8.78 36.53 7.16
C LEU A 22 10.30 36.52 7.43
N ARG A 23 10.91 35.33 7.29
CA ARG A 23 12.18 35.09 6.56
C ARG A 23 12.36 33.58 6.39
N ALA A 24 12.11 33.07 5.19
CA ALA A 24 13.15 32.86 4.17
C ALA A 24 14.16 31.77 4.61
N GLY A 25 13.86 30.53 4.23
CA GLY A 25 14.72 29.37 4.39
C GLY A 25 14.24 28.20 3.53
N PHE A 26 13.76 28.51 2.31
CA PHE A 26 13.51 27.52 1.27
C PHE A 26 14.87 27.10 0.71
N LEU A 27 15.42 26.00 1.23
CA LEU A 27 16.48 25.22 0.59
C LEU A 27 15.96 23.78 0.58
N LEU A 28 15.30 23.38 -0.50
CA LEU A 28 15.94 22.77 -1.66
C LEU A 28 16.70 21.49 -1.26
N GLY A 29 15.96 20.39 -1.27
CA GLY A 29 16.46 19.04 -1.09
C GLY A 29 15.49 18.03 -1.67
N ALA A 30 15.04 18.29 -2.92
CA ALA A 30 14.34 17.30 -3.72
C ALA A 30 15.31 16.15 -4.05
N ALA A 31 15.47 15.22 -3.12
CA ALA A 31 15.97 13.90 -3.43
C ALA A 31 14.80 13.11 -3.99
N LEU A 32 14.54 13.31 -5.29
CA LEU A 32 13.87 12.33 -6.14
C LEU A 32 14.72 11.05 -6.09
N HIS A 33 14.52 10.24 -5.04
CA HIS A 33 14.97 8.87 -5.04
C HIS A 33 14.02 8.10 -5.96
N ARG A 34 14.15 8.35 -7.27
CA ARG A 34 13.52 7.60 -8.34
C ARG A 34 14.07 6.18 -8.22
N ASN A 35 13.38 5.31 -7.49
CA ASN A 35 13.81 3.95 -7.23
C ASN A 35 13.94 3.21 -8.59
N PRO A 36 15.15 2.88 -9.05
CA PRO A 36 15.37 2.28 -10.36
C PRO A 36 14.90 0.81 -10.45
N SER A 37 14.35 0.26 -9.37
CA SER A 37 13.89 -1.13 -9.29
C SER A 37 12.59 -1.41 -10.06
N ARG A 38 11.88 -0.38 -10.54
CA ARG A 38 10.62 -0.54 -11.30
C ARG A 38 10.79 -1.04 -12.74
N LEU A 39 12.00 -1.06 -13.30
CA LEU A 39 12.22 -1.32 -14.73
C LEU A 39 12.53 -2.79 -15.10
N ARG A 40 12.28 -3.77 -14.22
CA ARG A 40 12.77 -5.14 -14.45
C ARG A 40 11.80 -6.27 -14.07
N ALA A 41 10.61 -6.27 -14.67
CA ALA A 41 9.72 -7.43 -14.80
C ALA A 41 8.66 -7.04 -15.86
N VAL A 42 8.29 -7.76 -16.92
CA VAL A 42 8.37 -9.18 -17.30
C VAL A 42 8.43 -9.22 -18.83
N ALA A 43 9.53 -9.75 -19.39
CA ALA A 43 9.56 -10.25 -20.75
C ALA A 43 9.34 -11.76 -20.67
N ASN A 44 8.10 -12.23 -20.73
CA ASN A 44 7.78 -13.65 -20.93
C ASN A 44 6.38 -13.82 -21.54
N GLY A 45 6.37 -14.13 -22.84
CA GLY A 45 5.47 -15.10 -23.49
C GLY A 45 3.96 -14.84 -23.49
N CYS A 46 3.45 -14.23 -24.57
CA CYS A 46 2.06 -14.44 -24.99
C CYS A 46 1.89 -15.84 -25.60
N PRO A 47 0.92 -16.66 -25.15
CA PRO A 47 0.43 -17.79 -25.94
C PRO A 47 -0.49 -17.31 -27.09
N PRO A 48 -0.56 -18.02 -28.22
CA PRO A 48 -1.48 -17.68 -29.30
C PRO A 48 -2.93 -18.01 -28.92
N CYS A 49 -3.78 -16.99 -28.88
CA CYS A 49 -5.21 -17.12 -28.61
C CYS A 49 -5.90 -17.76 -29.82
N GLY A 50 -6.53 -18.93 -29.62
CA GLY A 50 -7.38 -19.59 -30.62
C GLY A 50 -8.66 -18.82 -30.90
N ALA A 51 -9.09 -18.85 -32.16
CA ALA A 51 -10.30 -18.20 -32.65
C ALA A 51 -11.57 -18.79 -32.00
N GLY A 52 -12.17 -18.04 -31.08
CA GLY A 52 -13.46 -18.32 -30.48
C GLY A 52 -13.94 -17.11 -29.71
N GLY A 53 -14.83 -16.32 -30.32
CA GLY A 53 -15.27 -15.04 -29.76
C GLY A 53 -16.20 -15.19 -28.56
N SER A 54 -15.78 -14.63 -27.43
CA SER A 54 -16.59 -13.84 -26.50
C SER A 54 -15.67 -13.40 -25.37
N GLU A 55 -15.79 -12.14 -24.97
CA GLU A 55 -15.04 -11.51 -23.88
C GLU A 55 -13.70 -10.87 -24.29
N CYS A 56 -13.81 -9.77 -25.03
CA CYS A 56 -12.85 -8.67 -24.94
C CYS A 56 -12.99 -8.03 -23.55
N ALA A 57 -12.58 -8.74 -22.49
CA ALA A 57 -12.34 -8.10 -21.22
C ALA A 57 -11.27 -7.02 -21.48
N ASP A 58 -11.60 -5.78 -21.14
CA ASP A 58 -10.76 -4.60 -21.22
C ASP A 58 -9.27 -4.92 -21.11
N THR A 59 -8.56 -4.85 -22.25
CA THR A 59 -7.12 -5.08 -22.35
C THR A 59 -6.30 -4.02 -21.59
N LYS A 60 -6.96 -3.05 -20.93
CA LYS A 60 -6.30 -2.02 -20.13
C LYS A 60 -5.51 -2.57 -18.93
N TYR A 61 -5.82 -3.78 -18.44
CA TYR A 61 -5.10 -4.42 -17.33
C TYR A 61 -4.19 -5.58 -17.74
N ALA A 62 -3.98 -5.84 -19.04
CA ALA A 62 -3.31 -7.03 -19.56
C ALA A 62 -1.78 -7.12 -19.32
N GLY A 63 -1.22 -6.29 -18.44
CA GLY A 63 0.20 -6.35 -18.08
C GLY A 63 0.59 -5.57 -16.81
N GLY A 64 -0.39 -5.06 -16.05
CA GLY A 64 -0.13 -4.43 -14.75
C GLY A 64 0.00 -5.49 -13.65
N PRO A 65 0.79 -5.24 -12.59
CA PRO A 65 0.80 -6.15 -11.45
C PRO A 65 -0.62 -6.30 -10.90
N MET A 66 -1.04 -7.52 -10.59
CA MET A 66 -2.32 -7.77 -9.92
C MET A 66 -2.35 -6.95 -8.60
N PRO A 67 -3.49 -6.44 -8.11
CA PRO A 67 -3.52 -5.55 -6.94
C PRO A 67 -2.79 -6.09 -5.71
N MET A 68 -2.86 -7.41 -5.48
CA MET A 68 -2.09 -8.07 -4.41
C MET A 68 -0.58 -8.07 -4.63
N GLU A 69 -0.10 -8.12 -5.87
CA GLU A 69 1.31 -7.93 -6.20
C GLU A 69 1.74 -6.49 -5.94
N TYR A 70 0.88 -5.52 -6.29
CA TYR A 70 1.17 -4.12 -5.97
C TYR A 70 1.21 -3.88 -4.46
N LEU A 71 0.33 -4.50 -3.68
CA LEU A 71 0.40 -4.45 -2.22
C LEU A 71 1.72 -5.00 -1.65
N LYS A 72 2.31 -6.04 -2.26
CA LYS A 72 3.65 -6.55 -1.89
C LYS A 72 4.73 -5.51 -2.16
N VAL A 73 4.65 -4.79 -3.28
CA VAL A 73 5.57 -3.70 -3.61
C VAL A 73 5.47 -2.61 -2.55
N ILE A 74 4.26 -2.12 -2.25
CA ILE A 74 4.03 -1.10 -1.20
C ILE A 74 4.61 -1.56 0.15
N ALA A 75 4.49 -2.84 0.49
CA ALA A 75 5.00 -3.39 1.75
C ALA A 75 6.54 -3.41 1.86
N ALA A 76 7.24 -3.35 0.72
CA ALA A 76 8.69 -3.26 0.68
C ALA A 76 9.20 -1.81 0.64
N GLU A 77 8.33 -0.84 0.39
CA GLU A 77 8.69 0.57 0.29
C GLU A 77 8.72 1.26 1.66
N MET A 78 9.45 2.37 1.75
CA MET A 78 9.43 3.25 2.91
C MET A 78 8.22 4.18 2.85
N LEU A 79 7.32 4.05 3.81
CA LEU A 79 6.13 4.89 3.94
C LEU A 79 6.44 6.15 4.78
N PRO A 80 5.84 7.31 4.48
CA PRO A 80 4.92 7.58 3.37
C PRO A 80 5.65 7.85 2.04
N PHE A 81 5.00 7.56 0.89
CA PHE A 81 5.51 7.91 -0.44
C PHE A 81 4.38 8.33 -1.39
N GLU A 82 4.76 8.99 -2.50
CA GLU A 82 3.85 9.49 -3.53
C GLU A 82 3.90 8.62 -4.79
N VAL A 83 2.75 8.50 -5.43
CA VAL A 83 2.54 7.74 -6.66
C VAL A 83 1.84 8.64 -7.67
N ASP A 84 2.47 8.87 -8.81
CA ASP A 84 2.00 9.71 -9.89
C ASP A 84 1.53 8.91 -11.13
N ASP A 85 1.87 7.63 -11.20
CA ASP A 85 1.45 6.76 -12.30
C ASP A 85 -0.04 6.41 -12.22
N GLU A 86 -0.80 6.68 -13.29
CA GLU A 86 -2.25 6.51 -13.33
C GLU A 86 -2.69 5.06 -13.07
N ALA A 87 -1.98 4.08 -13.63
CA ALA A 87 -2.32 2.67 -13.43
C ALA A 87 -2.08 2.23 -11.98
N GLU A 88 -1.03 2.76 -11.36
CA GLU A 88 -0.76 2.54 -9.95
C GLU A 88 -1.72 3.25 -9.01
N VAL A 89 -2.12 4.47 -9.34
CA VAL A 89 -3.18 5.20 -8.61
C VAL A 89 -4.50 4.43 -8.68
N ASP A 90 -4.84 3.84 -9.82
CA ASP A 90 -6.04 3.00 -9.93
C ASP A 90 -5.93 1.72 -9.09
N MET A 91 -4.75 1.10 -8.98
CA MET A 91 -4.53 -0.01 -8.03
C MET A 91 -4.65 0.43 -6.57
N LEU A 92 -4.14 1.61 -6.23
CA LEU A 92 -4.28 2.17 -4.89
C LEU A 92 -5.75 2.41 -4.53
N ARG A 93 -6.58 2.85 -5.48
CA ARG A 93 -8.03 2.97 -5.27
C ARG A 93 -8.69 1.64 -4.96
N VAL A 94 -8.29 0.57 -5.67
CA VAL A 94 -8.81 -0.78 -5.39
C VAL A 94 -8.37 -1.26 -4.00
N LEU A 95 -7.10 -1.06 -3.63
CA LEU A 95 -6.57 -1.48 -2.34
C LEU A 95 -7.14 -0.65 -1.16
N GLU A 96 -7.38 0.64 -1.36
CA GLU A 96 -8.01 1.53 -0.39
C GLU A 96 -9.49 1.17 -0.19
N ALA A 97 -10.23 0.93 -1.29
CA ALA A 97 -11.60 0.44 -1.23
C ALA A 97 -11.72 -0.93 -0.53
N ALA A 98 -10.67 -1.76 -0.63
CA ALA A 98 -10.57 -3.02 0.10
C ALA A 98 -10.11 -2.86 1.57
N GLY A 99 -9.81 -1.64 2.02
CA GLY A 99 -9.35 -1.34 3.37
C GLY A 99 -7.95 -1.86 3.70
N MET A 100 -7.12 -2.14 2.68
CA MET A 100 -5.78 -2.71 2.85
C MET A 100 -4.69 -1.66 3.01
N VAL A 101 -4.93 -0.44 2.55
CA VAL A 101 -3.99 0.69 2.61
C VAL A 101 -4.71 1.96 3.01
N GLU A 102 -3.96 2.88 3.62
CA GLU A 102 -4.40 4.25 3.88
C GLU A 102 -3.73 5.18 2.85
N VAL A 103 -4.55 5.84 2.03
CA VAL A 103 -4.10 6.66 0.91
C VAL A 103 -4.79 8.02 0.98
N GLN A 104 -4.03 9.07 0.69
CA GLN A 104 -4.56 10.41 0.46
C GLN A 104 -4.61 10.67 -1.05
N PHE A 105 -5.82 10.80 -1.59
CA PHE A 105 -6.04 11.18 -2.98
C PHE A 105 -6.26 12.69 -3.08
N ALA A 106 -5.62 13.34 -4.04
CA ALA A 106 -6.00 14.70 -4.42
C ALA A 106 -7.36 14.69 -5.16
N ALA A 107 -8.08 15.80 -5.10
CA ALA A 107 -9.47 15.90 -5.57
C ALA A 107 -9.66 15.67 -7.08
N GLU A 108 -8.61 15.88 -7.89
CA GLU A 108 -8.67 15.74 -9.34
C GLU A 108 -8.31 14.31 -9.79
N ARG A 109 -9.09 13.76 -10.74
CA ARG A 109 -8.78 12.45 -11.33
C ARG A 109 -7.45 12.54 -12.10
N GLY A 110 -6.55 11.60 -11.85
CA GLY A 110 -5.21 11.57 -12.44
C GLY A 110 -4.16 12.36 -11.65
N SER A 111 -4.53 12.92 -10.50
CA SER A 111 -3.56 13.52 -9.58
C SER A 111 -2.81 12.45 -8.78
N PRO A 112 -1.59 12.76 -8.31
CA PRO A 112 -0.80 11.84 -7.52
C PRO A 112 -1.53 11.45 -6.22
N ALA A 113 -1.34 10.19 -5.83
CA ALA A 113 -1.84 9.63 -4.58
C ALA A 113 -0.67 9.46 -3.61
N ARG A 114 -0.90 9.76 -2.32
CA ARG A 114 0.10 9.57 -1.27
C ARG A 114 -0.29 8.39 -0.39
N VAL A 115 0.54 7.36 -0.38
CA VAL A 115 0.36 6.20 0.50
C VAL A 115 0.95 6.53 1.87
N ILE A 116 0.13 6.40 2.91
CA ILE A 116 0.50 6.77 4.28
C ILE A 116 0.88 5.53 5.08
N ALA A 117 0.08 4.47 4.98
CA ALA A 117 0.26 3.24 5.75
C ALA A 117 -0.35 2.03 5.03
N ILE A 118 0.15 0.84 5.37
CA ILE A 118 -0.58 -0.41 5.16
C ILE A 118 -1.38 -0.71 6.42
N THR A 119 -2.65 -1.08 6.28
CA THR A 119 -3.52 -1.38 7.42
C THR A 119 -3.19 -2.75 8.04
N GLY A 120 -3.80 -3.06 9.19
CA GLY A 120 -3.74 -4.41 9.76
C GLY A 120 -4.33 -5.47 8.82
N LEU A 121 -5.39 -5.13 8.09
CA LEU A 121 -5.99 -5.99 7.09
C LEU A 121 -5.04 -6.25 5.92
N GLY A 122 -4.39 -5.21 5.39
CA GLY A 122 -3.42 -5.36 4.30
C GLY A 122 -2.26 -6.31 4.68
N ARG A 123 -1.70 -6.16 5.88
CA ARG A 123 -0.66 -7.07 6.40
C ARG A 123 -1.16 -8.50 6.57
N ALA A 124 -2.35 -8.69 7.13
CA ALA A 124 -2.94 -10.02 7.30
C ALA A 124 -3.17 -10.71 5.94
N SER A 125 -3.63 -9.96 4.93
CA SER A 125 -3.82 -10.44 3.57
C SER A 125 -2.51 -10.90 2.91
N LEU A 126 -1.41 -10.16 3.12
CA LEU A 126 -0.08 -10.56 2.65
C LEU A 126 0.39 -11.87 3.29
N LEU A 127 0.22 -12.01 4.61
CA LEU A 127 0.57 -13.24 5.33
C LEU A 127 -0.27 -14.43 4.86
N ALA A 128 -1.57 -14.23 4.64
CA ALA A 128 -2.46 -15.26 4.14
C ALA A 128 -2.04 -15.74 2.73
N GLU A 129 -1.57 -14.85 1.88
CA GLU A 129 -1.04 -15.21 0.55
C GLU A 129 0.22 -16.08 0.65
N VAL A 130 1.16 -15.71 1.52
CA VAL A 130 2.35 -16.53 1.79
C VAL A 130 1.96 -17.90 2.32
N ALA A 131 1.02 -17.98 3.26
CA ALA A 131 0.54 -19.24 3.83
C ALA A 131 -0.09 -20.15 2.75
N ARG A 132 -0.94 -19.60 1.87
CA ARG A 132 -1.52 -20.33 0.73
C ARG A 132 -0.44 -20.92 -0.17
N GLN A 133 0.62 -20.16 -0.44
CA GLN A 133 1.72 -20.62 -1.28
C GLN A 133 2.51 -21.75 -0.63
N VAL A 134 2.79 -21.66 0.67
CA VAL A 134 3.48 -22.72 1.42
C VAL A 134 2.65 -24.01 1.45
N ILE A 135 1.34 -23.92 1.69
CA ILE A 135 0.44 -25.08 1.68
C ILE A 135 0.47 -25.76 0.31
N ARG A 136 0.38 -24.97 -0.78
CA ARG A 136 0.44 -25.49 -2.15
C ARG A 136 1.76 -26.22 -2.43
N GLN A 137 2.88 -25.68 -1.97
CA GLN A 137 4.20 -26.27 -2.19
C GLN A 137 4.45 -27.56 -1.39
N ARG A 138 3.80 -27.73 -0.23
CA ARG A 138 3.96 -28.93 0.61
C ARG A 138 3.30 -30.20 0.04
N SER A 139 2.50 -30.13 -1.03
CA SER A 139 1.64 -31.24 -1.49
C SER A 139 2.10 -32.03 -2.75
N PRO A 140 3.37 -32.45 -2.85
CA PRO A 140 3.65 -33.70 -3.58
C PRO A 140 4.39 -34.77 -2.76
N GLU A 141 5.34 -34.41 -1.89
CA GLU A 141 6.21 -35.39 -1.22
C GLU A 141 5.53 -36.21 -0.13
N VAL A 142 4.64 -35.60 0.66
CA VAL A 142 3.92 -36.34 1.71
C VAL A 142 3.01 -37.40 1.06
N SER A 143 2.39 -37.08 -0.08
CA SER A 143 1.54 -38.02 -0.80
C SER A 143 2.33 -39.17 -1.44
N SER A 144 3.55 -38.94 -1.93
CA SER A 144 4.40 -39.99 -2.48
C SER A 144 5.04 -40.87 -1.40
N ALA A 145 5.36 -40.30 -0.24
CA ALA A 145 5.86 -41.05 0.91
C ALA A 145 4.84 -42.06 1.43
N TRP A 146 3.55 -41.70 1.48
CA TRP A 146 2.48 -42.65 1.79
C TRP A 146 2.24 -43.66 0.68
N ALA A 147 2.36 -43.25 -0.59
CA ALA A 147 2.23 -44.15 -1.74
C ALA A 147 3.36 -45.21 -1.80
N ALA A 148 4.57 -44.90 -1.31
CA ALA A 148 5.70 -45.83 -1.29
C ALA A 148 5.62 -46.89 -0.17
N LEU A 149 4.68 -46.74 0.76
CA LEU A 149 4.43 -47.66 1.88
C LEU A 149 3.24 -48.61 1.61
N SER A 150 2.60 -48.49 0.44
CA SER A 150 1.45 -49.30 -0.01
C SER A 150 1.88 -50.30 -1.08
#